data_AF-A0A240AIW6-F1
#
_entry.id   AF-A0A240AIW6-F1
#
_cell.length_a   1.000
_cell.length_b   1.000
_cell.length_c   1.000
_cell.angle_alpha   90.00
_cell.angle_beta   90.00
_cell.angle_gamma   90.00
#
_symmetry.space_group_name_H-M   'P 1'
#
loop_
_entity.id
_entity.type
_entity.pdbx_description
1 polymer ?
#
loop_
_entity_poly.entity_id
_entity_poly.type
_entity_poly.pdbx_seq_one_letter_code
_entity_poly.pdbx_strand_id
1 'polypeptide(L)'
;MASKDGDKIYNDIVEKIKSGIEITKQDIISLTFTPIMAGKIGIADKIINAIHVIKDINNDYKNDIESILYAFANKFLSGKDLEKVKEELRMTELGKSLIQEGIEKGKDEGKAELLIKQLMKKFKKLPNGYKEKIKALPKETIELIATDIFELNSIEELEQYF
;
A
#
# COMPACT_ATOMS: atom_id res chain seq x y z
N MET A 1 -9.04 20.30 18.70
CA MET A 1 -10.00 19.26 18.25
C MET A 1 -10.58 18.45 19.40
N ALA A 2 -9.85 18.23 20.50
CA ALA A 2 -10.31 17.45 21.66
C ALA A 2 -11.62 17.94 22.32
N SER A 3 -12.05 19.19 22.10
CA SER A 3 -13.33 19.73 22.59
C SER A 3 -14.53 19.41 21.70
N LYS A 4 -14.32 18.85 20.50
CA LYS A 4 -15.39 18.40 19.61
C LYS A 4 -15.71 16.93 19.89
N ASP A 5 -16.98 16.59 19.77
CA ASP A 5 -17.47 15.22 19.90
C ASP A 5 -17.44 14.52 18.54
N GLY A 6 -16.49 13.60 18.38
CA GLY A 6 -16.32 12.82 17.16
C GLY A 6 -17.45 11.81 16.93
N ASP A 7 -18.07 11.30 17.99
CA ASP A 7 -19.17 10.34 17.89
C ASP A 7 -20.41 11.04 17.32
N LYS A 8 -20.67 12.27 17.78
CA LYS A 8 -21.73 13.11 17.24
C LYS A 8 -21.50 13.40 15.75
N ILE A 9 -20.29 13.80 15.36
CA ILE A 9 -19.95 14.08 13.96
C ILE A 9 -20.20 12.85 13.08
N TYR A 10 -19.78 11.67 13.53
CA TYR A 10 -20.05 10.43 12.80
C TYR A 10 -21.55 10.18 12.63
N ASN A 11 -22.33 10.27 13.71
CA ASN A 11 -23.77 10.05 13.66
C ASN A 11 -24.49 11.04 12.73
N ASP A 12 -24.14 12.33 12.81
CA ASP A 12 -24.70 13.38 11.95
C ASP A 12 -24.44 13.07 10.45
N ILE A 13 -23.25 12.58 10.11
CA ILE A 13 -22.89 12.19 8.74
C ILE A 13 -23.65 10.94 8.30
N VAL A 14 -23.75 9.92 9.15
CA VAL A 14 -24.50 8.70 8.84
C VAL A 14 -25.99 9.00 8.63
N GLU A 15 -26.58 9.88 9.43
CA GLU A 15 -27.97 10.32 9.26
C GLU A 15 -28.18 11.08 7.94
N LYS A 16 -27.24 11.95 7.54
CA LYS A 16 -27.27 12.60 6.23
C LYS A 16 -27.29 11.58 5.10
N ILE A 17 -26.39 10.59 5.13
CA ILE A 17 -26.33 9.51 4.11
C ILE A 17 -27.66 8.77 4.05
N LYS A 18 -28.20 8.34 5.20
CA LYS A 18 -29.48 7.63 5.28
C LYS A 18 -30.66 8.45 4.76
N SER A 19 -30.59 9.77 4.90
CA SER A 19 -31.61 10.70 4.43
C SER A 19 -31.45 11.09 2.95
N GLY A 20 -30.47 10.53 2.24
CA GLY A 20 -30.16 10.87 0.85
C GLY A 20 -29.59 12.27 0.65
N ILE A 21 -29.09 12.88 1.73
CA ILE A 21 -28.45 14.21 1.70
C ILE A 21 -27.01 14.03 1.20
N GLU A 22 -26.61 14.87 0.25
CA GLU A 22 -25.25 14.88 -0.29
C GLU A 22 -24.21 15.16 0.80
N ILE A 23 -23.13 14.38 0.79
CA ILE A 23 -22.02 14.53 1.74
C ILE A 23 -21.00 15.52 1.20
N THR A 24 -20.77 16.59 1.97
CA THR A 24 -19.86 17.66 1.56
C THR A 24 -18.40 17.30 1.82
N LYS A 25 -17.47 18.00 1.16
CA LYS A 25 -16.04 17.89 1.46
C LYS A 25 -15.73 18.18 2.94
N GLN A 26 -16.45 19.10 3.57
CA GLN A 26 -16.25 19.45 4.97
C GLN A 26 -16.73 18.35 5.93
N ASP A 27 -17.80 17.63 5.58
CA ASP A 27 -18.25 16.45 6.31
C ASP A 27 -17.17 15.38 6.28
N ILE A 28 -16.60 15.10 5.10
CA ILE A 28 -15.53 14.13 4.93
C ILE A 28 -14.28 14.51 5.72
N ILE A 29 -13.82 15.77 5.63
CA ILE A 29 -12.69 16.25 6.42
C ILE A 29 -12.97 16.07 7.91
N SER A 30 -14.18 16.43 8.37
CA SER A 30 -14.55 16.31 9.79
C SER A 30 -14.52 14.84 10.25
N LEU A 31 -15.03 13.93 9.42
CA LEU A 31 -15.01 12.48 9.65
C LEU A 31 -13.57 11.96 9.79
N THR A 32 -12.66 12.35 8.90
CA THR A 32 -11.25 11.94 8.92
C THR A 32 -10.57 12.25 10.26
N PHE A 33 -10.92 13.38 10.88
CA PHE A 33 -10.32 13.82 12.15
C PHE A 33 -11.03 13.29 13.39
N THR A 34 -12.15 12.57 13.27
CA THR A 34 -12.84 11.96 14.43
C THR A 34 -11.94 11.12 15.36
N PRO A 35 -10.89 10.40 14.89
CA PRO A 35 -10.03 9.60 15.76
C PRO A 35 -9.30 10.40 16.85
N ILE A 36 -9.11 11.71 16.66
CA ILE A 36 -8.44 12.59 17.62
C ILE A 36 -9.41 13.51 18.39
N MET A 37 -10.72 13.27 18.25
CA MET A 37 -11.78 14.01 18.92
C MET A 37 -12.31 13.24 20.13
N ALA A 38 -12.94 13.96 21.07
CA ALA A 38 -13.60 13.35 22.22
C ALA A 38 -14.76 12.45 21.78
N GLY A 39 -15.23 11.61 22.69
CA GLY A 39 -16.32 10.67 22.44
C GLY A 39 -16.18 9.42 23.30
N LYS A 40 -17.23 8.60 23.31
CA LYS A 40 -17.27 7.30 23.97
C LYS A 40 -16.73 6.18 23.08
N ILE A 41 -16.84 6.32 21.75
CA ILE A 41 -16.32 5.33 20.79
C ILE A 41 -14.78 5.36 20.83
N GLY A 42 -14.18 4.16 20.85
CA GLY A 42 -12.73 3.99 20.83
C GLY A 42 -12.09 4.47 19.52
N ILE A 43 -10.79 4.78 19.56
CA ILE A 43 -10.06 5.30 18.40
C ILE A 43 -10.10 4.31 17.22
N ALA A 44 -9.95 3.01 17.50
CA ALA A 44 -10.00 1.97 16.47
C ALA A 44 -11.36 1.96 15.75
N ASP A 45 -12.44 1.92 16.52
CA ASP A 45 -13.81 1.90 15.97
C ASP A 45 -14.13 3.21 15.23
N LYS A 46 -13.66 4.37 15.71
CA LYS A 46 -13.78 5.64 14.99
C LYS A 46 -13.12 5.60 13.61
N ILE A 47 -11.92 5.02 13.53
CA ILE A 47 -11.19 4.87 12.27
C ILE A 47 -11.93 3.90 11.33
N ILE A 48 -12.35 2.74 11.83
CA ILE A 48 -13.08 1.73 11.06
C ILE A 48 -14.40 2.31 10.51
N ASN A 49 -15.17 2.98 11.37
CA ASN A 49 -16.40 3.67 10.99
C ASN A 49 -16.16 4.72 9.88
N ALA A 50 -15.07 5.48 9.98
CA ALA A 50 -14.71 6.45 8.94
C ALA A 50 -14.39 5.75 7.61
N ILE A 51 -13.58 4.69 7.62
CA ILE A 51 -13.25 3.89 6.43
C ILE A 51 -14.53 3.37 5.76
N HIS A 52 -15.47 2.83 6.53
CA HIS A 52 -16.74 2.31 6.01
C HIS A 52 -17.58 3.38 5.33
N VAL A 53 -17.71 4.56 5.94
CA VAL A 53 -18.45 5.66 5.34
C VAL A 53 -17.81 6.12 4.02
N ILE A 54 -16.48 6.25 3.99
CA ILE A 54 -15.77 6.73 2.80
C ILE A 54 -15.79 5.69 1.67
N LYS A 55 -15.90 4.40 2.02
CA LYS A 55 -15.97 3.32 1.04
C LYS A 55 -17.11 3.54 0.04
N ASP A 56 -18.25 4.02 0.53
CA ASP A 56 -19.49 4.17 -0.24
C ASP A 56 -19.65 5.54 -0.90
N ILE A 57 -18.75 6.49 -0.62
CA ILE A 57 -18.79 7.84 -1.20
C ILE A 57 -17.89 7.88 -2.45
N ASN A 58 -18.46 8.32 -3.58
CA ASN A 58 -17.68 8.60 -4.77
C ASN A 58 -16.93 9.94 -4.60
N ASN A 59 -15.64 9.88 -4.30
CA ASN A 59 -14.83 11.07 -4.03
C ASN A 59 -13.37 10.85 -4.45
N ASP A 60 -12.81 11.84 -5.15
CA ASP A 60 -11.41 11.86 -5.62
C ASP A 60 -10.39 11.77 -4.47
N TYR A 61 -10.75 12.22 -3.26
CA TYR A 61 -9.84 12.24 -2.10
C TYR A 61 -9.88 10.96 -1.25
N LYS A 62 -10.56 9.90 -1.69
CA LYS A 62 -10.73 8.65 -0.90
C LYS A 62 -9.40 8.07 -0.42
N ASN A 63 -8.42 7.96 -1.33
CA ASN A 63 -7.12 7.39 -1.01
C ASN A 63 -6.33 8.26 -0.02
N ASP A 64 -6.42 9.59 -0.14
CA ASP A 64 -5.78 10.52 0.79
C ASP A 64 -6.34 10.33 2.20
N ILE A 65 -7.66 10.15 2.30
CA ILE A 65 -8.31 10.00 3.59
C ILE A 65 -7.98 8.64 4.22
N GLU A 66 -8.05 7.55 3.46
CA GLU A 66 -7.63 6.23 3.93
C GLU A 66 -6.18 6.25 4.43
N SER A 67 -5.29 6.98 3.73
CA SER A 67 -3.89 7.19 4.15
C SER A 67 -3.79 7.98 5.47
N ILE A 68 -4.56 9.05 5.63
CA ILE A 68 -4.59 9.83 6.88
C ILE A 68 -5.15 8.99 8.04
N LEU A 69 -6.22 8.23 7.80
CA LEU A 69 -6.82 7.33 8.79
C LEU A 69 -5.83 6.24 9.21
N TYR A 70 -5.07 5.68 8.28
CA TYR A 70 -3.98 4.75 8.60
C TYR A 70 -2.86 5.44 9.41
N ALA A 71 -2.49 6.67 9.08
CA ALA A 71 -1.50 7.42 9.85
C ALA A 71 -1.96 7.63 11.30
N PHE A 72 -3.25 7.90 11.54
CA PHE A 72 -3.81 7.94 12.89
C PHE A 72 -3.78 6.57 13.56
N ALA A 73 -4.17 5.50 12.86
CA ALA A 73 -4.11 4.14 13.39
C ALA A 73 -2.69 3.78 13.83
N ASN A 74 -1.70 3.98 12.97
CA ASN A 74 -0.30 3.69 13.24
C ASN A 74 0.27 4.54 14.40
N LYS A 75 -0.23 5.77 14.59
CA LYS A 75 0.21 6.65 15.67
C LYS A 75 -0.40 6.31 17.03
N PHE A 76 -1.67 5.90 17.05
CA PHE A 76 -2.46 5.82 18.29
C PHE A 76 -2.84 4.38 18.69
N LEU A 77 -2.76 3.42 17.79
CA LEU A 77 -3.13 2.03 18.02
C LEU A 77 -1.90 1.12 17.97
N SER A 78 -2.02 -0.04 18.61
CA SER A 78 -1.03 -1.11 18.51
C SER A 78 -1.70 -2.48 18.69
N GLY A 79 -0.96 -3.55 18.42
CA GLY A 79 -1.46 -4.91 18.57
C GLY A 79 -2.75 -5.16 17.80
N LYS A 80 -3.73 -5.80 18.46
CA LYS A 80 -4.98 -6.24 17.82
C LYS A 80 -5.80 -5.10 17.22
N ASP A 81 -5.79 -3.92 17.83
CA ASP A 81 -6.60 -2.80 17.34
C ASP A 81 -6.03 -2.18 16.06
N LEU A 82 -4.70 -2.12 15.95
CA LEU A 82 -4.06 -1.72 14.69
C LEU A 82 -4.29 -2.74 13.58
N GLU A 83 -4.22 -4.04 13.90
CA GLU A 83 -4.44 -5.10 12.92
C GLU A 83 -5.88 -5.09 12.38
N LYS A 84 -6.90 -4.86 13.22
CA LYS A 84 -8.29 -4.68 12.76
C LYS A 84 -8.42 -3.55 11.74
N VAL A 85 -7.78 -2.39 11.99
CA VAL A 85 -7.81 -1.28 11.02
C VAL A 85 -7.14 -1.66 9.71
N LYS A 86 -6.00 -2.38 9.77
CA LYS A 86 -5.33 -2.86 8.57
C LYS A 86 -6.19 -3.84 7.79
N GLU A 87 -6.94 -4.72 8.46
CA GLU A 87 -7.87 -5.64 7.80
C GLU A 87 -8.96 -4.89 7.03
N GLU A 88 -9.53 -3.85 7.60
CA GLU A 88 -10.53 -3.01 6.91
C GLU A 88 -9.92 -2.26 5.71
N LEU A 89 -8.72 -1.67 5.89
CA LEU A 89 -8.00 -0.99 4.80
C LEU A 89 -7.60 -1.95 3.68
N ARG A 90 -7.22 -3.20 4.00
CA ARG A 90 -6.89 -4.22 2.99
C ARG A 90 -8.05 -4.50 2.03
N MET A 91 -9.28 -4.30 2.49
CA MET A 91 -10.49 -4.53 1.70
C MET A 91 -10.86 -3.34 0.81
N THR A 92 -10.20 -2.19 0.94
CA THR A 92 -10.41 -1.02 0.08
C THR A 92 -9.67 -1.17 -1.25
N GLU A 93 -10.04 -0.36 -2.24
CA GLU A 93 -9.36 -0.36 -3.55
C GLU A 93 -7.90 0.10 -3.42
N LEU A 94 -7.62 1.07 -2.56
CA LEU A 94 -6.24 1.49 -2.25
C LEU A 94 -5.45 0.33 -1.65
N GLY A 95 -6.00 -0.34 -0.62
CA GLY A 95 -5.34 -1.47 0.04
C GLY A 95 -5.03 -2.61 -0.93
N LYS A 96 -5.98 -2.96 -1.81
CA LYS A 96 -5.77 -3.95 -2.86
C LYS A 96 -4.68 -3.53 -3.86
N SER A 97 -4.69 -2.28 -4.32
CA SER A 97 -3.67 -1.76 -5.25
C SER A 97 -2.27 -1.86 -4.65
N LEU A 98 -2.09 -1.38 -3.41
CA LEU A 98 -0.79 -1.41 -2.74
C LEU A 98 -0.27 -2.84 -2.51
N ILE A 99 -1.17 -3.79 -2.19
CA ILE A 99 -0.80 -5.21 -2.09
C ILE A 99 -0.35 -5.75 -3.44
N GLN A 100 -1.10 -5.45 -4.51
CA GLN A 100 -0.78 -5.91 -5.86
C GLN A 100 0.56 -5.35 -6.34
N GLU A 101 0.81 -4.05 -6.16
CA GLU A 101 2.09 -3.40 -6.45
C GLU A 101 3.24 -4.06 -5.68
N GLY A 102 3.02 -4.35 -4.38
CA GLY A 102 4.01 -5.06 -3.55
C GLY A 102 4.30 -6.49 -4.05
N ILE A 103 3.28 -7.22 -4.48
CA ILE A 103 3.43 -8.57 -5.06
C ILE A 103 4.19 -8.52 -6.38
N GLU A 104 3.88 -7.57 -7.25
CA GLU A 104 4.55 -7.39 -8.53
C GLU A 104 6.02 -7.03 -8.34
N LYS A 105 6.31 -6.04 -7.49
CA LYS A 105 7.69 -5.69 -7.13
C LYS A 105 8.44 -6.88 -6.54
N GLY A 106 7.83 -7.65 -5.65
CA GLY A 106 8.43 -8.84 -5.06
C GLY A 106 8.73 -9.94 -6.09
N LYS A 107 7.86 -10.11 -7.11
CA LYS A 107 8.12 -11.04 -8.22
C LYS A 107 9.30 -10.59 -9.07
N ASP A 108 9.41 -9.30 -9.34
CA ASP A 108 10.49 -8.75 -10.17
C ASP A 108 11.84 -8.81 -9.45
N GLU A 109 11.88 -8.44 -8.16
CA GLU A 109 13.05 -8.62 -7.30
C GLU A 109 13.47 -10.10 -7.24
N GLY A 110 12.50 -11.01 -7.09
CA GLY A 110 12.74 -12.46 -7.09
C GLY A 110 13.34 -12.99 -8.40
N LYS A 111 12.92 -12.47 -9.55
CA LYS A 111 13.50 -12.82 -10.86
C LYS A 111 14.95 -12.37 -10.97
N ALA A 112 15.25 -11.13 -10.60
CA ALA A 112 16.61 -10.61 -10.59
C ALA A 112 17.53 -11.44 -9.68
N GLU A 113 17.07 -11.75 -8.46
CA GLU A 113 17.84 -12.58 -7.52
C GLU A 113 18.09 -14.00 -8.02
N LEU A 114 17.07 -14.62 -8.64
CA LEU A 114 17.21 -15.94 -9.23
C LEU A 114 18.20 -15.92 -10.40
N LEU A 115 18.10 -14.94 -11.30
CA LEU A 115 19.04 -14.78 -12.41
C LEU A 115 20.48 -14.62 -11.91
N ILE A 116 20.71 -13.76 -10.91
CA ILE A 116 22.02 -13.58 -10.27
C ILE A 116 22.57 -14.92 -9.74
N LYS A 117 21.75 -15.72 -9.05
CA LYS A 117 22.16 -17.04 -8.54
C LYS A 117 22.54 -18.00 -9.68
N GLN A 118 21.79 -18.00 -10.78
CA GLN A 118 22.08 -18.84 -11.94
C GLN A 118 23.39 -18.43 -12.63
N LEU A 119 23.59 -17.13 -12.87
CA LEU A 119 24.83 -16.59 -13.45
C LEU A 119 26.04 -16.87 -12.55
N MET A 120 25.90 -16.71 -11.23
CA MET A 120 26.94 -17.08 -10.27
C MET A 120 27.26 -18.58 -10.32
N LYS A 121 26.25 -19.45 -10.48
CA LYS A 121 26.45 -20.90 -10.60
C LYS A 121 27.17 -21.27 -11.90
N LYS A 122 26.79 -20.64 -13.02
CA LYS A 122 27.36 -20.88 -14.35
C LYS A 122 28.82 -20.38 -14.44
N PHE A 123 29.05 -19.12 -14.07
CA PHE A 123 30.37 -18.47 -14.22
C PHE A 123 31.26 -18.56 -12.97
N LYS A 124 30.80 -19.22 -11.91
CA LYS A 124 31.45 -19.37 -10.59
C LYS A 124 31.62 -18.06 -9.80
N LYS A 125 31.74 -16.92 -10.47
CA LYS A 125 31.87 -15.59 -9.87
C LYS A 125 31.09 -14.58 -10.72
N LEU A 126 30.31 -13.74 -10.05
CA LEU A 126 29.65 -12.58 -10.65
C LEU A 126 30.10 -11.35 -9.85
N PRO A 127 30.85 -10.39 -10.45
CA PRO A 127 31.25 -9.17 -9.77
C PRO A 127 30.03 -8.37 -9.29
N ASN A 128 30.18 -7.62 -8.20
CA ASN A 128 29.06 -6.89 -7.60
C ASN A 128 28.46 -5.84 -8.55
N GLY A 129 29.26 -5.20 -9.40
CA GLY A 129 28.76 -4.26 -10.40
C GLY A 129 27.71 -4.86 -11.34
N TYR A 130 27.91 -6.10 -11.80
CA TYR A 130 26.91 -6.81 -12.61
C TYR A 130 25.64 -7.12 -11.81
N LYS A 131 25.76 -7.48 -10.52
CA LYS A 131 24.60 -7.75 -9.67
C LYS A 131 23.74 -6.50 -9.50
N GLU A 132 24.37 -5.35 -9.28
CA GLU A 132 23.68 -4.07 -9.13
C GLU A 132 23.00 -3.66 -10.44
N LYS A 133 23.71 -3.77 -11.57
CA LYS A 133 23.12 -3.56 -12.90
C LYS A 133 21.89 -4.44 -13.12
N ILE A 134 21.99 -5.76 -12.86
CA ILE A 134 20.87 -6.70 -13.03
C ILE A 134 19.68 -6.34 -12.14
N LYS A 135 19.89 -5.93 -10.89
CA LYS A 135 18.80 -5.52 -9.99
C LYS A 135 18.08 -4.24 -10.43
N ALA A 136 18.73 -3.41 -11.26
CA ALA A 136 18.16 -2.18 -11.79
C ALA A 136 17.53 -2.37 -13.18
N LEU A 137 17.66 -3.54 -13.80
CA LEU A 137 17.13 -3.79 -15.14
C LEU A 137 15.60 -3.89 -15.14
N PRO A 138 14.95 -3.45 -16.24
CA PRO A 138 13.56 -3.78 -16.49
C PRO A 138 13.36 -5.30 -16.51
N LYS A 139 12.20 -5.75 -16.03
CA LYS A 139 11.81 -7.15 -15.96
C LYS A 139 11.98 -7.87 -17.29
N GLU A 140 11.63 -7.22 -18.39
CA GLU A 140 11.73 -7.77 -19.74
C GLU A 140 13.18 -8.11 -20.10
N THR A 141 14.13 -7.27 -19.67
CA THR A 141 15.55 -7.50 -19.91
C THR A 141 16.09 -8.64 -19.05
N ILE A 142 15.63 -8.74 -17.79
CA ILE A 142 15.96 -9.87 -16.91
C ILE A 142 15.47 -11.18 -17.53
N GLU A 143 14.26 -11.19 -18.09
CA GLU A 143 13.69 -12.36 -18.77
C GLU A 143 14.49 -12.76 -20.01
N LEU A 144 14.94 -11.79 -20.82
CA LEU A 144 15.81 -12.05 -21.97
C LEU A 144 17.14 -12.69 -21.56
N ILE A 145 17.84 -12.10 -20.58
CA ILE A 145 19.10 -12.68 -20.08
C ILE A 145 18.87 -14.10 -19.54
N ALA A 146 17.73 -14.33 -18.87
CA ALA A 146 17.38 -15.65 -18.35
C ALA A 146 17.12 -16.68 -19.45
N THR A 147 16.55 -16.27 -20.59
CA THR A 147 16.39 -17.13 -21.77
C THR A 147 17.74 -17.44 -22.42
N ASP A 148 18.59 -16.43 -22.60
CA ASP A 148 19.87 -16.55 -23.30
C ASP A 148 21.00 -17.11 -22.42
N ILE A 149 20.72 -17.42 -21.15
CA ILE A 149 21.73 -17.79 -20.16
C ILE A 149 22.55 -19.02 -20.55
N PHE A 150 21.98 -19.94 -21.33
CA PHE A 150 22.65 -21.18 -21.73
C PHE A 150 23.65 -20.91 -22.86
N GLU A 151 23.37 -19.94 -23.70
CA GLU A 151 24.15 -19.48 -24.85
C GLU A 151 25.32 -18.59 -24.44
N LEU A 152 25.23 -17.90 -23.29
CA LEU A 152 26.33 -17.07 -22.79
C LEU A 152 27.57 -17.91 -22.47
N ASN A 153 28.72 -17.58 -23.05
CA ASN A 153 29.98 -18.32 -22.81
C ASN A 153 30.88 -17.65 -21.79
N SER A 154 30.78 -16.32 -21.65
CA SER A 154 31.49 -15.56 -20.63
C SER A 154 30.59 -14.53 -19.95
N ILE A 155 31.09 -13.95 -18.86
CA ILE A 155 30.34 -12.94 -18.09
C ILE A 155 30.30 -11.59 -18.80
N GLU A 156 31.30 -11.29 -19.62
CA GLU A 156 31.42 -10.06 -20.41
C GLU A 156 30.32 -9.97 -21.48
N GLU A 157 29.78 -11.11 -21.93
CA GLU A 157 28.63 -11.15 -22.84
C GLU A 157 27.35 -10.58 -22.22
N LEU A 158 27.29 -10.37 -20.89
CA LEU A 158 26.18 -9.66 -20.25
C LEU A 158 26.15 -8.16 -20.60
N GLU A 159 27.27 -7.58 -21.05
CA GLU A 159 27.34 -6.15 -21.38
C GLU A 159 26.43 -5.75 -22.56
N GLN A 160 25.96 -6.70 -23.36
CA GLN A 160 24.98 -6.40 -24.42
C GLN A 160 23.56 -6.08 -23.89
N TYR A 161 23.28 -6.36 -22.61
CA TYR A 161 21.95 -6.17 -22.00
C TYR A 161 21.87 -4.97 -21.04
N PHE A 162 22.97 -4.25 -20.83
CA PHE A 162 23.03 -3.07 -19.94
C PHE A 162 23.09 -1.78 -20.75
#